data_AF-A0A9Q1HMN1-F1
#
_entry.id   AF-A0A9Q1HMN1-F1
#
_cell.length_a   1.000
_cell.length_b   1.000
_cell.length_c   1.000
_cell.angle_alpha   90.00
_cell.angle_beta   90.00
_cell.angle_gamma   90.00
#
_symmetry.space_group_name_H-M   'P 1'
#
loop_
_entity.id
_entity.type
_entity.pdbx_description
1 polymer ?
#
loop_
_entity_poly.entity_id
_entity_poly.type
_entity_poly.pdbx_seq_one_letter_code
_entity_poly.pdbx_strand_id
1 'polypeptide(L)'
;MNSEHNARVLRDNSLQELDRNQLCTLLLQNDSTLLPQVCFSYNKGGGAYGNCPDQESCRRLHICDRYLRGACQARANCRRSHDFFQPHPQKTLQERGVPSELIGSMLSVYQNIQALKNSDSGPTEKTEICLYFVKGSCTQGDRCWRDHSTMPYKWEVRNGDSWTALPDNEEIERDFCDPSNVYRLSLITLELIIG
;
A
#
# COMPACT_ATOMS: atom_id res chain seq x y z
N MET A 1 -13.51 0.86 18.25
CA MET A 1 -14.67 1.04 17.35
C MET A 1 -15.96 1.41 18.08
N ASN A 2 -16.11 1.16 19.38
CA ASN A 2 -17.37 1.41 20.10
C ASN A 2 -17.44 2.79 20.78
N SER A 3 -16.75 3.80 20.24
CA SER A 3 -16.87 5.16 20.75
C SER A 3 -18.18 5.79 20.26
N GLU A 4 -18.72 6.72 21.05
CA GLU A 4 -19.91 7.49 20.66
C GLU A 4 -19.67 8.26 19.33
N HIS A 5 -18.44 8.74 19.14
CA HIS A 5 -17.99 9.35 17.88
C HIS A 5 -18.14 8.40 16.69
N ASN A 6 -17.60 7.18 16.77
CA ASN A 6 -17.69 6.21 15.67
C ASN A 6 -19.15 5.80 15.41
N ALA A 7 -19.96 5.64 16.46
CA ALA A 7 -21.37 5.32 16.30
C ALA A 7 -22.15 6.40 15.53
N ARG A 8 -21.83 7.68 15.73
CA ARG A 8 -22.39 8.78 14.93
C ARG A 8 -21.96 8.68 13.47
N VAL A 9 -20.65 8.56 13.20
CA VAL A 9 -20.10 8.45 11.84
C VAL A 9 -20.73 7.27 11.08
N LEU A 10 -20.91 6.12 11.74
CA LEU A 10 -21.54 4.95 11.12
C LEU A 10 -23.00 5.19 10.75
N ARG A 11 -23.80 5.84 11.62
CA ARG A 11 -25.19 6.20 11.29
C ARG A 11 -25.29 7.19 10.14
N ASP A 12 -24.43 8.21 10.15
CA ASP A 12 -24.43 9.27 9.12
C ASP A 12 -24.09 8.70 7.73
N ASN A 13 -23.35 7.58 7.68
CA ASN A 13 -22.99 6.87 6.45
C ASN A 13 -23.84 5.61 6.17
N SER A 14 -24.91 5.35 6.94
CA SER A 14 -25.76 4.14 6.81
C SER A 14 -25.00 2.81 6.97
N LEU A 15 -23.96 2.77 7.81
CA LEU A 15 -23.10 1.62 8.08
C LEU A 15 -23.34 0.99 9.46
N GLN A 16 -24.33 1.45 10.23
CA GLN A 16 -24.57 1.03 11.61
C GLN A 16 -24.99 -0.44 11.79
N GLU A 17 -25.53 -1.06 10.74
CA GLU A 17 -25.95 -2.47 10.76
C GLU A 17 -24.80 -3.43 10.42
N LEU A 18 -23.66 -2.90 9.96
CA LEU A 18 -22.50 -3.71 9.63
C LEU A 18 -21.79 -4.16 10.89
N ASP A 19 -21.46 -5.45 10.94
CA ASP A 19 -20.61 -5.97 12.00
C ASP A 19 -19.16 -5.47 11.86
N ARG A 20 -18.35 -5.75 12.90
CA ARG A 20 -16.95 -5.35 12.93
C ARG A 20 -16.14 -5.89 11.73
N ASN A 21 -16.39 -7.13 11.32
CA ASN A 21 -15.66 -7.78 10.24
C ASN A 21 -16.03 -7.18 8.88
N GLN A 22 -17.31 -6.86 8.68
CA GLN A 22 -17.82 -6.17 7.51
C GLN A 22 -17.27 -4.75 7.42
N LEU A 23 -17.27 -4.00 8.53
CA LEU A 23 -16.68 -2.66 8.60
C LEU A 23 -15.18 -2.67 8.32
N CYS A 24 -14.43 -3.59 8.93
CA CYS A 24 -13.01 -3.75 8.67
C CYS A 24 -12.76 -4.11 7.20
N THR A 25 -13.53 -5.03 6.63
CA THR A 25 -13.40 -5.41 5.21
C THR A 25 -13.65 -4.20 4.30
N LEU A 26 -14.67 -3.40 4.59
CA LEU A 26 -14.97 -2.17 3.85
C LEU A 26 -13.83 -1.16 3.96
N LEU A 27 -13.29 -0.93 5.16
CA LEU A 27 -12.16 -0.03 5.37
C LEU A 27 -10.91 -0.48 4.60
N LEU A 28 -10.55 -1.76 4.69
CA LEU A 28 -9.39 -2.33 4.00
C LEU A 28 -9.51 -2.25 2.47
N GLN A 29 -10.74 -2.31 1.94
CA GLN A 29 -10.99 -2.18 0.50
C GLN A 29 -10.92 -0.72 0.00
N ASN A 30 -11.28 0.25 0.85
CA ASN A 30 -11.27 1.67 0.49
C ASN A 30 -9.90 2.32 0.73
N ASP A 31 -9.17 1.89 1.76
CA ASP A 31 -7.86 2.42 2.09
C ASP A 31 -6.79 1.33 1.97
N SER A 32 -6.11 1.30 0.83
CA SER A 32 -5.07 0.32 0.55
C SER A 32 -3.77 0.52 1.37
N THR A 33 -3.61 1.66 2.07
CA THR A 33 -2.44 1.90 2.94
C THR A 33 -2.47 1.02 4.18
N LEU A 34 -3.66 0.58 4.59
CA LEU A 34 -3.89 -0.34 5.70
C LEU A 34 -3.38 -1.76 5.41
N LEU A 35 -3.07 -2.08 4.15
CA LEU A 35 -2.60 -3.39 3.74
C LEU A 35 -1.09 -3.40 3.41
N PRO A 36 -0.40 -4.52 3.65
CA PRO A 36 0.98 -4.67 3.21
C PRO A 36 1.06 -4.75 1.69
N GLN A 37 2.04 -4.06 1.10
CA GLN A 37 2.32 -4.16 -0.32
C GLN A 37 2.84 -5.56 -0.67
N VAL A 38 2.51 -6.04 -1.87
CA VAL A 38 3.01 -7.32 -2.37
C VAL A 38 4.50 -7.23 -2.67
N CYS A 39 5.29 -8.17 -2.16
CA CYS A 39 6.73 -8.18 -2.36
C CYS A 39 7.08 -8.52 -3.82
N PHE A 40 7.60 -7.54 -4.55
CA PHE A 40 8.06 -7.73 -5.93
C PHE A 40 9.22 -8.72 -6.03
N SER A 41 10.23 -8.59 -5.16
CA SER A 41 11.42 -9.44 -5.18
C SER A 41 11.09 -10.90 -4.87
N TYR A 42 10.16 -11.15 -3.95
CA TYR A 42 9.61 -12.48 -3.69
C TYR A 42 8.95 -13.07 -4.94
N ASN A 43 8.27 -12.27 -5.75
CA ASN A 43 7.62 -12.71 -6.98
C ASN A 43 8.59 -12.92 -8.17
N LYS A 44 9.90 -12.77 -7.96
CA LYS A 44 10.96 -13.03 -8.94
C LYS A 44 11.92 -14.11 -8.43
N GLY A 45 12.67 -14.75 -9.35
CA GLY A 45 13.68 -15.75 -8.99
C GLY A 45 13.14 -17.10 -8.49
N GLY A 46 14.07 -17.99 -8.14
CA GLY A 46 13.80 -19.35 -7.62
C GLY A 46 13.79 -19.44 -6.09
N GLY A 47 13.63 -20.64 -5.55
CA GLY A 47 13.69 -20.90 -4.10
C GLY A 47 12.47 -20.42 -3.30
N ALA A 48 12.51 -20.65 -1.98
CA ALA A 48 11.39 -20.40 -1.07
C ALA A 48 11.01 -18.91 -0.95
N TYR A 49 11.99 -18.01 -1.05
CA TYR A 49 11.79 -16.55 -0.88
C TYR A 49 11.96 -15.75 -2.18
N GLY A 50 12.11 -16.42 -3.33
CA GLY A 50 12.45 -15.72 -4.56
C GLY A 50 13.77 -14.96 -4.44
N ASN A 51 13.80 -13.74 -4.96
CA ASN A 51 14.93 -12.82 -4.82
C ASN A 51 14.78 -11.86 -3.63
N CYS A 52 13.87 -12.13 -2.68
CA CYS A 52 13.70 -11.26 -1.52
C CYS A 52 14.93 -11.36 -0.59
N PRO A 53 15.66 -10.25 -0.34
CA PRO A 53 16.83 -10.29 0.53
C PRO A 53 16.46 -10.46 2.01
N ASP A 54 15.28 -9.96 2.40
CA ASP A 54 14.84 -9.91 3.80
C ASP A 54 14.18 -11.22 4.26
N GLN A 55 13.81 -12.11 3.33
CA GLN A 55 13.22 -13.43 3.62
C GLN A 55 12.08 -13.34 4.66
N GLU A 56 12.17 -14.08 5.76
CA GLU A 56 11.21 -14.10 6.89
C GLU A 56 11.07 -12.76 7.63
N SER A 57 12.02 -11.84 7.45
CA SER A 57 11.99 -10.50 8.05
C SER A 57 11.33 -9.46 7.12
N CYS A 58 10.93 -9.84 5.90
CA CYS A 58 10.33 -8.90 4.96
C CYS A 58 8.97 -8.39 5.48
N ARG A 59 8.77 -7.08 5.51
CA ARG A 59 7.49 -6.45 5.90
C ARG A 59 6.49 -6.35 4.75
N ARG A 60 6.83 -6.91 3.58
CA ARG A 60 5.99 -6.97 2.39
C ARG A 60 5.38 -8.36 2.26
N LEU A 61 4.19 -8.42 1.67
CA LEU A 61 3.41 -9.65 1.59
C LEU A 61 4.03 -10.64 0.59
N HIS A 62 4.36 -11.84 1.07
CA HIS A 62 4.89 -12.95 0.27
C HIS A 62 3.76 -13.86 -0.26
N ILE A 63 2.98 -13.32 -1.20
CA ILE A 63 1.95 -14.04 -1.95
C ILE A 63 2.19 -13.87 -3.45
N CYS A 64 1.75 -14.84 -4.25
CA CYS A 64 1.82 -14.76 -5.71
C CYS A 64 1.01 -13.57 -6.24
N ASP A 65 1.68 -12.60 -6.86
CA ASP A 65 1.03 -11.42 -7.46
C ASP A 65 0.01 -11.83 -8.54
N ARG A 66 0.33 -12.84 -9.37
CA ARG A 66 -0.60 -13.34 -10.39
C ARG A 66 -1.85 -13.98 -9.78
N TYR A 67 -1.75 -14.59 -8.60
CA TYR A 67 -2.90 -15.17 -7.92
C TYR A 67 -3.82 -14.07 -7.38
N LEU A 68 -3.23 -13.03 -6.78
CA LEU A 68 -3.97 -11.84 -6.34
C LEU A 68 -4.65 -11.12 -7.51
N ARG A 69 -4.10 -11.18 -8.72
CA ARG A 69 -4.71 -10.63 -9.95
C ARG A 69 -5.71 -11.57 -10.64
N GLY A 70 -5.92 -12.79 -10.14
CA GLY A 70 -6.76 -13.80 -10.79
C GLY A 70 -6.18 -14.39 -12.09
N ALA A 71 -4.90 -14.17 -12.37
CA ALA A 71 -4.22 -14.58 -13.61
C ALA A 71 -3.25 -15.76 -13.43
N CYS A 72 -3.16 -16.36 -12.24
CA CYS A 72 -2.24 -17.48 -11.99
C CYS A 72 -2.79 -18.81 -12.53
N GLN A 73 -2.24 -19.27 -13.64
CA GLN A 73 -2.63 -20.54 -14.27
C GLN A 73 -2.04 -21.79 -13.60
N ALA A 74 -0.94 -21.63 -12.84
CA ALA A 74 -0.24 -22.76 -12.23
C ALA A 74 -1.03 -23.43 -11.09
N ARG A 75 -2.05 -22.75 -10.54
CA ARG A 75 -2.90 -23.24 -9.43
C ARG A 75 -2.05 -23.83 -8.30
N ALA A 76 -2.14 -25.15 -8.07
CA ALA A 76 -1.41 -25.86 -7.02
C ALA A 76 0.10 -26.01 -7.29
N ASN A 77 0.54 -25.91 -8.55
CA ASN A 77 1.95 -26.05 -8.95
C ASN A 77 2.69 -24.70 -9.00
N CYS A 78 2.11 -23.64 -8.42
CA CYS A 78 2.73 -22.34 -8.39
C CYS A 78 3.98 -22.36 -7.49
N ARG A 79 5.07 -21.75 -7.96
CA ARG A 79 6.31 -21.61 -7.17
C ARG A 79 6.23 -20.55 -6.07
N ARG A 80 5.09 -19.85 -5.97
CA ARG A 80 4.81 -18.78 -5.02
C ARG A 80 3.57 -19.14 -4.22
N SER A 81 3.50 -18.71 -2.97
CA SER A 81 2.40 -19.05 -2.06
C SER A 81 1.07 -18.47 -2.55
N HIS A 82 0.01 -19.26 -2.44
CA HIS A 82 -1.39 -18.84 -2.58
C HIS A 82 -2.14 -18.92 -1.23
N ASP A 83 -1.41 -19.19 -0.14
CA ASP A 83 -1.98 -19.43 1.18
C ASP A 83 -1.60 -18.29 2.14
N PHE A 84 -2.63 -17.58 2.61
CA PHE A 84 -2.50 -16.46 3.55
C PHE A 84 -2.28 -16.90 4.99
N PHE A 85 -2.50 -18.17 5.31
CA PHE A 85 -2.25 -18.75 6.64
C PHE A 85 -0.82 -19.27 6.80
N GLN A 86 0.04 -19.12 5.78
CA GLN A 86 1.47 -19.36 5.93
C GLN A 86 2.08 -18.37 6.94
N PRO A 87 3.14 -18.76 7.68
CA PRO A 87 3.69 -17.95 8.78
C PRO A 87 4.00 -16.51 8.38
N HIS A 88 4.66 -16.30 7.24
CA HIS A 88 5.02 -14.97 6.77
C HIS A 88 3.80 -14.13 6.36
N PRO A 89 2.93 -14.53 5.40
CA PRO A 89 1.73 -13.77 5.05
C PRO A 89 0.83 -13.42 6.24
N GLN A 90 0.56 -14.39 7.12
CA GLN A 90 -0.29 -14.17 8.28
C GLN A 90 0.31 -13.13 9.23
N LYS A 91 1.60 -13.27 9.55
CA LYS A 91 2.33 -12.32 10.39
C LYS A 91 2.32 -10.91 9.78
N THR A 92 2.66 -10.78 8.49
CA THR A 92 2.70 -9.47 7.82
C THR A 92 1.34 -8.76 7.83
N LEU A 93 0.24 -9.50 7.68
CA LEU A 93 -1.11 -8.95 7.76
C LEU A 93 -1.48 -8.53 9.17
N GLN A 94 -1.20 -9.38 10.16
CA GLN A 94 -1.48 -9.08 11.57
C GLN A 94 -0.66 -7.91 12.11
N GLU A 95 0.59 -7.75 11.67
CA GLU A 95 1.43 -6.58 11.99
C GLU A 95 0.85 -5.26 11.45
N ARG A 96 -0.01 -5.33 10.44
CA ARG A 96 -0.80 -4.18 9.94
C ARG A 96 -2.16 -4.03 10.63
N GLY A 97 -2.43 -4.81 11.66
CA GLY A 97 -3.66 -4.76 12.42
C GLY A 97 -4.83 -5.52 11.78
N VAL A 98 -4.59 -6.36 10.76
CA VAL A 98 -5.64 -7.20 10.17
C VAL A 98 -6.04 -8.30 11.18
N PRO A 99 -7.33 -8.39 11.58
CA PRO A 99 -7.82 -9.44 12.46
C PRO A 99 -7.66 -10.85 11.86
N SER A 100 -7.40 -11.85 12.71
CA SER A 100 -7.26 -13.26 12.31
C SER A 100 -8.44 -13.79 11.52
N GLU A 101 -9.64 -13.36 11.88
CA GLU A 101 -10.91 -13.78 11.31
C GLU A 101 -11.05 -13.33 9.85
N LEU A 102 -10.33 -12.27 9.45
CA LEU A 102 -10.35 -11.72 8.10
C LEU A 102 -9.26 -12.27 7.20
N ILE A 103 -8.31 -13.07 7.71
CA ILE A 103 -7.21 -13.61 6.87
C ILE A 103 -7.77 -14.43 5.69
N GLY A 104 -8.85 -15.17 5.91
CA GLY A 104 -9.53 -15.93 4.84
C GLY A 104 -10.18 -15.08 3.75
N SER A 105 -10.50 -13.80 4.03
CA SER A 105 -11.12 -12.89 3.05
C SER A 105 -10.08 -12.06 2.27
N MET A 106 -8.79 -12.16 2.59
CA MET A 106 -7.76 -11.30 2.03
C MET A 106 -7.63 -11.40 0.51
N LEU A 107 -7.81 -12.59 -0.08
CA LEU A 107 -7.84 -12.71 -1.54
C LEU A 107 -8.88 -11.77 -2.16
N SER A 108 -10.11 -11.82 -1.65
CA SER A 108 -11.22 -11.00 -2.12
C SER A 108 -10.95 -9.52 -1.88
N VAL A 109 -10.38 -9.14 -0.73
CA VAL A 109 -9.99 -7.75 -0.44
C VAL A 109 -9.00 -7.22 -1.49
N TYR A 110 -7.88 -7.92 -1.73
CA TYR A 110 -6.89 -7.48 -2.71
C TYR A 110 -7.45 -7.43 -4.15
N GLN A 111 -8.32 -8.38 -4.51
CA GLN A 111 -8.97 -8.39 -5.83
C GLN A 111 -9.98 -7.25 -5.99
N ASN A 112 -10.77 -6.96 -4.94
CA ASN A 112 -11.74 -5.88 -4.96
C ASN A 112 -11.05 -4.52 -5.07
N ILE A 113 -9.94 -4.30 -4.37
CA ILE A 113 -9.14 -3.06 -4.50
C ILE A 113 -8.70 -2.85 -5.95
N GLN A 114 -8.27 -3.91 -6.64
CA GLN A 114 -7.88 -3.81 -8.05
C GLN A 114 -9.08 -3.50 -8.95
N ALA A 115 -10.23 -4.13 -8.69
CA ALA A 115 -11.46 -3.86 -9.44
C ALA A 115 -11.90 -2.39 -9.27
N LEU A 116 -11.86 -1.86 -8.04
CA LEU A 116 -12.19 -0.47 -7.72
C LEU A 116 -11.22 0.52 -8.38
N LYS A 117 -9.92 0.20 -8.40
CA LYS A 117 -8.89 1.00 -9.12
C LYS A 117 -9.05 0.97 -10.64
N ASN A 118 -9.64 -0.08 -11.20
CA ASN A 118 -9.89 -0.17 -12.64
C ASN A 118 -11.20 0.51 -13.06
N SER A 119 -12.18 0.63 -12.15
CA SER A 119 -13.43 1.36 -12.40
C SER A 119 -13.27 2.87 -12.31
N ASP A 120 -12.26 3.34 -11.59
CA ASP A 120 -11.89 4.75 -11.51
C ASP A 120 -10.76 5.01 -12.52
N SER A 121 -11.10 5.22 -13.79
CA SER A 121 -10.15 5.58 -14.85
C SER A 121 -9.65 7.03 -14.71
N GLY A 122 -9.33 7.44 -13.48
CA GLY A 122 -8.45 8.56 -13.17
C GLY A 122 -7.00 8.10 -13.12
N PRO A 123 -6.02 9.02 -13.21
CA PRO A 123 -4.61 8.64 -13.11
C PRO A 123 -4.38 8.01 -11.74
N THR A 124 -3.98 6.73 -11.73
CA THR A 124 -3.61 6.01 -10.51
C THR A 124 -2.65 6.87 -9.70
N GLU A 125 -3.05 7.35 -8.52
CA GLU A 125 -2.14 8.04 -7.61
C GLU A 125 -1.00 7.07 -7.26
N LYS A 126 0.19 7.38 -7.78
CA LYS A 126 1.37 6.55 -7.61
C LYS A 126 1.97 6.84 -6.23
N THR A 127 1.47 6.14 -5.21
CA THR A 127 1.84 6.35 -3.79
C THR A 127 3.28 5.93 -3.40
N GLU A 128 4.04 5.31 -4.30
CA GLU A 128 5.42 4.87 -4.02
C GLU A 128 6.35 5.28 -5.16
N ILE A 129 7.53 5.83 -4.83
CA ILE A 129 8.56 6.16 -5.82
C ILE A 129 9.20 4.88 -6.38
N CYS A 130 9.44 4.88 -7.70
CA CYS A 130 10.12 3.81 -8.41
C CYS A 130 11.64 3.96 -8.26
N LEU A 131 12.23 3.30 -7.25
CA LEU A 131 13.68 3.30 -7.06
C LEU A 131 14.47 2.77 -8.27
N TYR A 132 13.88 1.90 -9.09
CA TYR A 132 14.52 1.46 -10.34
C TYR A 132 14.60 2.58 -11.37
N PHE A 133 13.59 3.47 -11.43
CA PHE A 133 13.62 4.64 -12.31
C PHE A 133 14.65 5.65 -11.84
N VAL A 134 14.68 5.95 -10.53
CA VAL A 134 15.71 6.80 -9.89
C VAL A 134 17.13 6.28 -10.21
N LYS A 135 17.32 4.96 -10.24
CA LYS A 135 18.60 4.32 -10.61
C LYS A 135 18.84 4.14 -12.12
N GLY A 136 17.93 4.61 -12.99
CA GLY A 136 18.05 4.48 -14.45
C GLY A 136 17.86 3.07 -15.01
N SER A 137 17.21 2.17 -14.27
CA SER A 137 17.06 0.73 -14.59
C SER A 137 15.62 0.25 -14.72
N CYS A 138 14.63 1.14 -14.65
CA CYS A 138 13.22 0.77 -14.81
C CYS A 138 12.91 0.39 -16.27
N THR A 139 12.41 -0.82 -16.49
CA THR A 139 11.97 -1.32 -17.81
C THR A 139 10.46 -1.28 -18.00
N GLN A 140 9.70 -0.81 -17.00
CA GLN A 140 8.24 -0.82 -17.01
C GLN A 140 7.62 0.41 -17.72
N GLY A 141 8.41 1.46 -17.97
CA GLY A 141 7.95 2.68 -18.64
C GLY A 141 6.72 3.30 -17.98
N ASP A 142 5.81 3.86 -18.77
CA ASP A 142 4.59 4.52 -18.27
C ASP A 142 3.62 3.55 -17.58
N ARG A 143 3.78 2.23 -17.82
CA ARG A 143 3.01 1.18 -17.14
C ARG A 143 3.55 0.84 -15.75
N CYS A 144 4.62 1.51 -15.30
CA CYS A 144 5.12 1.31 -13.95
C CYS A 144 4.06 1.78 -12.94
N TRP A 145 3.68 0.88 -12.04
CA TRP A 145 2.73 1.13 -10.96
C TRP A 145 3.30 2.04 -9.85
N ARG A 146 4.57 2.43 -9.95
CA ARG A 146 5.29 3.34 -9.06
C ARG A 146 5.62 4.65 -9.75
N ASP A 147 5.74 5.72 -8.97
CA ASP A 147 5.99 7.07 -9.45
C ASP A 147 7.38 7.19 -10.04
N HIS A 148 7.48 7.72 -11.24
CA HIS A 148 8.75 7.98 -11.91
C HIS A 148 9.22 9.39 -11.54
N SER A 149 9.55 9.58 -10.26
CA SER A 149 10.21 10.79 -9.78
C SER A 149 11.71 10.72 -10.03
N THR A 150 12.32 11.87 -10.29
CA THR A 150 13.77 12.01 -10.45
C THR A 150 14.52 11.91 -9.12
N MET A 151 13.81 12.07 -7.99
CA MET A 151 14.38 12.07 -6.63
C MET A 151 13.87 10.87 -5.81
N PRO A 152 14.64 10.40 -4.82
CA PRO A 152 14.23 9.31 -3.92
C PRO A 152 13.18 9.74 -2.87
N TYR A 153 12.81 11.01 -2.87
CA TYR A 153 11.75 11.61 -2.08
C TYR A 153 10.93 12.57 -2.93
N LYS A 154 9.71 12.86 -2.49
CA LYS A 154 8.80 13.84 -3.11
C LYS A 154 7.93 14.47 -2.02
N TRP A 155 7.90 15.80 -2.00
CA TRP A 155 7.10 16.63 -1.12
C TRP A 155 5.78 16.96 -1.80
N GLU A 156 4.69 16.67 -1.11
CA GLU A 156 3.34 16.90 -1.59
C GLU A 156 2.51 17.63 -0.53
N VAL A 157 1.57 18.47 -0.98
CA VAL A 157 0.61 19.16 -0.13
C VAL A 157 -0.80 18.62 -0.36
N ARG A 158 -1.54 18.42 0.73
CA ARG A 158 -2.93 17.95 0.66
C ARG A 158 -3.88 19.11 0.41
N ASN A 159 -4.54 19.10 -0.75
CA ASN A 159 -5.57 20.06 -1.15
C ASN A 159 -6.93 19.36 -1.21
N GLY A 160 -7.66 19.34 -0.09
CA GLY A 160 -8.89 18.57 0.03
C GLY A 160 -8.62 17.06 0.04
N ASP A 161 -9.11 16.35 -0.98
CA ASP A 161 -8.95 14.89 -1.14
C ASP A 161 -7.78 14.48 -2.04
N SER A 162 -7.03 15.42 -2.60
CA SER A 162 -5.90 15.12 -3.50
C SER A 162 -4.56 15.66 -3.00
N TRP A 163 -3.48 14.96 -3.38
CA TRP A 163 -2.11 15.35 -3.12
C TRP A 163 -1.51 16.06 -4.34
N THR A 164 -0.88 17.21 -4.12
CA THR A 164 -0.25 18.02 -5.17
C THR A 164 1.25 18.10 -4.94
N ALA A 165 2.05 17.76 -5.95
CA ALA A 165 3.50 17.87 -5.90
C ALA A 165 3.96 19.34 -5.77
N LEU A 166 4.85 19.59 -4.82
CA LEU A 166 5.51 20.89 -4.69
C LEU A 166 6.71 20.95 -5.66
N PRO A 167 6.99 22.08 -6.32
CA PRO A 167 8.09 22.19 -7.28
C PRO A 167 9.48 22.13 -6.60
N ASP A 168 9.64 22.76 -5.45
CA ASP A 168 10.95 23.03 -4.82
C ASP A 168 11.38 21.96 -3.79
N ASN A 169 11.28 20.69 -4.16
CA ASN A 169 11.51 19.54 -3.28
C ASN A 169 12.84 19.57 -2.51
N GLU A 170 13.93 20.00 -3.15
CA GLU A 170 15.26 20.05 -2.52
C GLU A 170 15.41 21.18 -1.50
N GLU A 171 14.76 22.32 -1.74
CA GLU A 171 14.75 23.45 -0.81
C GLU A 171 13.88 23.12 0.41
N ILE A 172 12.71 22.53 0.16
CA ILE A 172 11.81 22.05 1.23
C ILE A 172 12.52 21.01 2.11
N GLU A 173 13.18 20.02 1.51
CA GLU A 173 13.94 19.01 2.26
C GLU A 173 15.03 19.63 3.13
N ARG A 174 15.78 20.61 2.59
CA ARG A 174 16.85 21.30 3.29
C ARG A 174 16.33 22.10 4.48
N ASP A 175 15.25 22.83 4.28
CA ASP A 175 14.62 23.65 5.32
C ASP A 175 13.98 22.79 6.41
N PHE A 176 13.37 21.67 6.04
CA PHE A 176 12.80 20.70 6.97
C PHE A 176 13.88 20.03 7.83
N CYS A 177 15.03 19.70 7.23
CA CYS A 177 16.16 19.08 7.92
C CYS A 177 16.98 20.05 8.79
N ASP A 178 16.77 21.36 8.71
CA ASP A 178 17.44 22.33 9.59
C ASP A 178 16.79 22.38 11.00
N PRO A 179 17.52 22.02 12.07
CA PRO A 179 17.01 22.12 13.45
C PRO A 179 16.83 23.57 13.95
N SER A 180 17.41 24.56 13.28
CA SER A 180 17.33 25.97 13.64
C SER A 180 16.11 26.67 13.02
N ASN A 181 15.43 26.01 12.08
CA ASN A 181 14.29 26.58 11.37
C ASN A 181 13.01 26.47 12.21
N VAL A 182 12.52 27.63 12.67
CA VAL A 182 11.38 27.76 13.62
C VAL A 182 10.00 27.63 12.95
N TYR A 183 9.93 27.55 11.62
CA TYR A 183 8.67 27.38 10.88
C TYR A 183 8.14 25.93 10.84
N ARG A 184 8.77 25.01 11.60
CA ARG A 184 8.40 23.59 11.72
C ARG A 184 6.92 23.30 12.10
N LEU A 185 6.16 24.30 12.56
CA LEU A 185 4.88 24.09 13.26
C LEU A 185 3.65 24.75 12.61
N SER A 186 3.74 25.44 11.48
CA SER A 186 2.59 26.17 10.91
C SER A 186 2.10 25.74 9.52
N LEU A 187 2.66 24.68 8.93
CA LEU A 187 2.18 24.17 7.63
C LEU A 187 1.72 22.71 7.75
N ILE A 188 0.41 22.57 7.97
CA ILE A 188 -0.53 21.62 7.35
C ILE A 188 0.14 20.36 6.76
N THR A 189 -0.07 19.21 7.41
CA THR A 189 0.06 17.82 6.91
C THR A 189 0.88 17.64 5.62
N LEU A 190 2.21 17.77 5.74
CA LEU A 190 3.16 17.33 4.71
C LEU A 190 3.45 15.84 4.95
N GLU A 191 3.31 15.00 3.92
CA GLU A 191 3.82 13.64 3.93
C GLU A 191 5.06 13.54 3.02
N LEU A 192 6.11 12.93 3.54
CA LEU A 192 7.32 12.59 2.81
C LEU A 192 7.15 11.17 2.27
N ILE A 193 7.06 11.01 0.95
CA ILE A 193 7.12 9.67 0.34
C ILE A 193 8.59 9.25 0.28
N ILE A 194 8.99 8.34 1.16
CA ILE A 194 10.33 7.72 1.15
C ILE A 194 10.25 6.36 0.45
N GLY A 195 11.17 6.11 -0.48
CA GLY A 195 11.28 4.84 -1.21
C GLY A 195 11.80 3.64 -0.41
#